data_AF-A0A2U3LUU3-F1
#
_entry.id   AF-A0A2U3LUU3-F1
#
_cell.length_a   1.000
_cell.length_b   1.000
_cell.length_c   1.000
_cell.angle_alpha   90.00
_cell.angle_beta   90.00
_cell.angle_gamma   90.00
#
_symmetry.space_group_name_H-M   'P 1'
#
loop_
_entity.id
_entity.type
_entity.pdbx_description
1 polymer ?
#
loop_
_entity_poly.entity_id
_entity_poly.type
_entity_poly.pdbx_seq_one_letter_code
_entity_poly.pdbx_strand_id
1 'polypeptide(L)'
;MPVSPQERTAITEQTTVDFRRDLDRLSPDDRASVVETLRRSYELLRVSPRSLFARAQRPLPIHLKDGLSSSLYSLRAGHDIRLIVAVDDDPVFGQTLVTLFRAVRHDQVECSYRSIAHLLYGNQIERQNGAR
;
A
#
# COMPACT_ATOMS: atom_id res chain seq x y z
N MET A 1 -27.55 15.64 -16.32
CA MET A 1 -26.14 16.05 -16.46
C MET A 1 -25.28 14.87 -16.02
N PRO A 2 -24.60 14.13 -16.90
CA PRO A 2 -23.56 13.21 -16.45
C PRO A 2 -22.27 14.00 -16.25
N VAL A 3 -21.66 13.80 -15.09
CA VAL A 3 -20.39 14.42 -14.71
C VAL A 3 -19.28 14.06 -15.71
N SER A 4 -18.49 15.08 -16.02
CA SER A 4 -17.34 15.17 -16.93
C SER A 4 -16.28 14.08 -16.71
N PRO A 5 -15.39 13.85 -17.71
CA PRO A 5 -14.55 12.65 -17.77
C PRO A 5 -13.57 12.68 -16.61
N GLN A 6 -13.40 11.52 -15.96
CA GLN A 6 -12.37 11.20 -14.98
C GLN A 6 -11.18 12.17 -15.09
N GLU A 7 -11.16 13.19 -14.23
CA GLU A 7 -9.95 13.97 -14.03
C GLU A 7 -8.87 12.95 -13.69
N ARG A 8 -7.82 12.92 -14.51
CA ARG A 8 -6.70 12.01 -14.31
C ARG A 8 -6.04 12.42 -13.00
N THR A 9 -6.51 11.87 -11.89
CA THR A 9 -5.95 12.09 -10.56
C THR A 9 -4.45 11.86 -10.67
N ALA A 10 -3.67 12.89 -10.38
CA ALA A 10 -2.22 12.78 -10.44
C ALA A 10 -1.81 11.73 -9.41
N ILE A 11 -0.90 10.81 -9.78
CA ILE A 11 -0.35 9.85 -8.83
C ILE A 11 1.02 10.35 -8.42
N THR A 12 1.19 10.58 -7.12
CA THR A 12 2.46 10.98 -6.53
C THR A 12 3.03 9.78 -5.78
N GLU A 13 4.20 9.30 -6.21
CA GLU A 13 4.92 8.21 -5.52
C GLU A 13 5.87 8.78 -4.46
N GLN A 14 5.87 8.17 -3.28
CA GLN A 14 6.86 8.38 -2.25
C GLN A 14 7.54 7.06 -1.89
N THR A 15 8.86 7.10 -1.68
CA THR A 15 9.62 5.93 -1.24
C THR A 15 10.30 6.20 0.10
N THR A 16 10.18 5.25 1.02
CA THR A 16 10.91 5.29 2.28
C THR A 16 12.36 4.81 2.09
N VAL A 17 13.22 5.11 3.06
CA VAL A 17 14.61 4.61 3.09
C VAL A 17 14.65 3.08 3.17
N ASP A 18 13.75 2.48 3.97
CA ASP A 18 13.69 1.03 4.14
C ASP A 18 13.26 0.33 2.85
N PHE A 19 12.28 0.88 2.13
CA PHE A 19 11.90 0.37 0.81
C PHE A 19 13.09 0.36 -0.18
N ARG A 20 13.86 1.45 -0.23
CA ARG A 20 15.04 1.53 -1.10
C ARG A 20 16.08 0.47 -0.72
N ARG A 21 16.35 0.32 0.57
CA ARG A 21 17.28 -0.70 1.09
C ARG A 21 16.80 -2.13 0.80
N ASP A 22 15.51 -2.37 0.92
CA ASP A 22 14.91 -3.66 0.59
C ASP A 22 15.15 -3.98 -0.90
N LEU A 23 14.88 -3.03 -1.81
CA LEU A 23 15.12 -3.20 -3.25
C LEU A 23 16.58 -3.50 -3.59
N ASP A 24 17.53 -2.85 -2.93
CA ASP A 24 18.97 -3.05 -3.16
C ASP A 24 19.44 -4.46 -2.75
N ARG A 25 18.67 -5.15 -1.90
CA ARG A 25 18.95 -6.51 -1.43
C ARG A 25 18.26 -7.59 -2.26
N LEU A 26 17.34 -7.21 -3.14
CA LEU A 26 16.63 -8.17 -4.00
C LEU A 26 17.52 -8.70 -5.12
N SER A 27 17.21 -9.91 -5.57
CA SER A 27 17.78 -10.43 -6.81
C SER A 27 17.34 -9.55 -8.00
N PRO A 28 18.08 -9.56 -9.13
CA PRO A 28 17.66 -8.83 -10.33
C PRO A 28 16.25 -9.21 -10.80
N ASP A 29 15.89 -10.49 -10.73
CA ASP A 29 14.59 -11.01 -11.16
C ASP A 29 13.45 -10.55 -10.23
N ASP A 30 13.69 -10.57 -8.92
CA ASP A 30 12.74 -10.06 -7.93
C ASP A 30 12.55 -8.55 -8.10
N ARG A 31 13.64 -7.81 -8.32
CA ARG A 31 13.60 -6.37 -8.55
C ARG A 31 12.81 -6.04 -9.83
N ALA A 32 13.01 -6.79 -10.91
CA ALA A 32 12.23 -6.66 -12.13
C ALA A 32 10.73 -6.94 -11.88
N SER A 33 10.43 -7.97 -11.09
CA SER A 33 9.05 -8.31 -10.70
C SER A 33 8.38 -7.20 -9.89
N VAL A 34 9.12 -6.55 -8.99
CA VAL A 34 8.63 -5.38 -8.23
C VAL A 34 8.33 -4.21 -9.17
N VAL A 35 9.25 -3.86 -10.06
CA VAL A 35 9.08 -2.74 -11.01
C VAL A 35 7.87 -2.97 -11.91
N GLU A 36 7.71 -4.17 -12.48
CA GLU A 36 6.57 -4.48 -13.34
C GLU A 36 5.25 -4.47 -12.56
N THR A 37 5.26 -4.93 -11.29
CA THR A 37 4.10 -4.89 -10.42
C THR A 37 3.68 -3.45 -10.11
N LEU A 38 4.64 -2.57 -9.78
CA LEU A 38 4.37 -1.15 -9.55
C LEU A 38 3.81 -0.47 -10.79
N ARG A 39 4.43 -0.70 -11.96
CA ARG A 39 3.95 -0.16 -13.24
C ARG A 39 2.50 -0.53 -13.51
N ARG A 40 2.17 -1.82 -13.43
CA ARG A 40 0.78 -2.31 -13.60
C ARG A 40 -0.16 -1.76 -12.53
N SER A 41 0.31 -1.63 -11.31
CA SER A 41 -0.51 -1.11 -10.21
C SER A 41 -0.86 0.36 -10.43
N TYR A 42 0.06 1.19 -10.93
CA TYR A 42 -0.23 2.57 -11.29
C TYR A 42 -1.15 2.70 -12.51
N GLU A 43 -0.99 1.85 -13.52
CA GLU A 43 -1.93 1.78 -14.64
C GLU A 43 -3.34 1.43 -14.15
N LEU A 44 -3.48 0.41 -13.30
CA LEU A 44 -4.76 0.04 -12.69
C LEU A 44 -5.32 1.15 -11.81
N LEU A 45 -4.49 1.83 -11.02
CA LEU A 45 -4.96 2.93 -10.17
C LEU A 45 -5.56 4.08 -11.00
N ARG A 46 -4.98 4.38 -12.17
CA ARG A 46 -5.51 5.42 -13.08
C ARG A 46 -6.81 5.02 -13.78
N VAL A 47 -6.91 3.76 -14.22
CA VAL A 47 -7.99 3.31 -15.11
C VAL A 47 -9.14 2.68 -14.32
N SER A 48 -8.82 1.91 -13.28
CA SER A 48 -9.78 1.14 -12.48
C SER A 48 -9.25 0.89 -11.07
N PRO A 49 -9.34 1.87 -10.14
CA PRO A 49 -8.92 1.72 -8.75
C PRO A 49 -9.52 0.47 -8.08
N ARG A 50 -10.78 0.16 -8.38
CA ARG A 50 -11.47 -1.05 -7.88
C ARG A 50 -10.72 -2.33 -8.23
N SER A 51 -10.14 -2.41 -9.42
CA SER A 51 -9.37 -3.57 -9.87
C SER A 51 -8.03 -3.70 -9.15
N LEU A 52 -7.39 -2.57 -8.77
CA LEU A 52 -6.22 -2.59 -7.91
C LEU A 52 -6.57 -3.13 -6.52
N PHE A 53 -7.61 -2.56 -5.89
CA PHE A 53 -7.98 -2.93 -4.53
C PHE A 53 -8.53 -4.36 -4.42
N ALA A 54 -9.12 -4.91 -5.48
CA ALA A 54 -9.49 -6.33 -5.54
C ALA A 54 -8.28 -7.28 -5.53
N ARG A 55 -7.09 -6.80 -5.94
CA ARG A 55 -5.83 -7.55 -5.92
C ARG A 55 -4.98 -7.25 -4.69
N ALA A 56 -5.27 -6.15 -4.01
CA ALA A 56 -4.60 -5.76 -2.78
C ALA A 56 -5.10 -6.61 -1.60
N GLN A 57 -4.20 -6.92 -0.69
CA GLN A 57 -4.50 -7.67 0.52
C GLN A 57 -4.25 -6.82 1.75
N ARG A 58 -5.03 -7.06 2.81
CA ARG A 58 -4.72 -6.55 4.16
C ARG A 58 -4.38 -7.76 5.03
N PRO A 59 -3.09 -8.06 5.22
CA PRO A 59 -2.64 -9.26 5.95
C PRO A 59 -3.19 -9.33 7.38
N LEU A 60 -3.44 -8.18 7.99
CA LEU A 60 -3.99 -8.05 9.33
C LEU A 60 -5.15 -7.05 9.33
N PRO A 61 -6.22 -7.31 10.10
CA PRO A 61 -7.23 -6.30 10.35
C PRO A 61 -6.61 -5.15 11.16
N ILE A 62 -6.80 -3.92 10.69
CA ILE A 62 -6.44 -2.70 11.42
C ILE A 62 -7.75 -1.97 11.70
N HIS A 63 -8.14 -1.93 12.97
CA HIS A 63 -9.29 -1.17 13.44
C HIS A 63 -8.81 0.21 13.87
N LEU A 64 -9.14 1.23 13.09
CA LEU A 64 -8.86 2.62 13.45
C LEU A 64 -10.07 3.19 14.17
N LYS A 65 -9.82 4.15 15.06
CA LYS A 65 -10.86 4.92 15.75
C LYS A 65 -11.80 5.59 14.74
N ASP A 66 -13.01 5.89 15.20
CA ASP A 66 -14.03 6.65 14.46
C ASP A 66 -14.49 5.98 13.15
N GLY A 67 -14.30 4.66 13.02
CA GLY A 67 -14.74 3.90 11.85
C GLY A 67 -13.86 4.11 10.60
N LEU A 68 -12.68 4.70 10.76
CA LEU A 68 -11.75 4.90 9.65
C LEU A 68 -11.18 3.56 9.14
N SER A 69 -10.90 3.51 7.85
CA SER A 69 -10.23 2.36 7.21
C SER A 69 -8.75 2.65 7.00
N SER A 70 -7.90 1.64 7.21
CA SER A 70 -6.48 1.77 6.88
C SER A 70 -6.26 1.90 5.37
N SER A 71 -5.44 2.86 4.97
CA SER A 71 -4.91 3.02 3.61
C SER A 71 -3.74 2.09 3.31
N LEU A 72 -3.34 1.23 4.25
CA LEU A 72 -2.24 0.29 4.09
C LEU A 72 -2.71 -0.99 3.39
N TYR A 73 -1.89 -1.47 2.47
CA TYR A 73 -2.15 -2.65 1.65
C TYR A 73 -0.87 -3.44 1.42
N SER A 74 -1.04 -4.71 1.06
CA SER A 74 -0.01 -5.58 0.54
C SER A 74 -0.31 -5.96 -0.91
N LEU A 75 0.68 -5.82 -1.79
CA LEU A 75 0.62 -6.26 -3.19
C LEU A 75 1.61 -7.40 -3.43
N ARG A 76 1.20 -8.41 -4.18
CA ARG A 76 2.09 -9.49 -4.60
C ARG A 76 2.95 -9.02 -5.78
N ALA A 77 4.27 -9.17 -5.66
CA ALA A 77 5.23 -8.92 -6.72
C ALA A 77 6.01 -10.21 -7.01
N GLY A 78 5.68 -10.89 -8.11
CA GLY A 78 6.27 -12.19 -8.41
C GLY A 78 5.81 -13.31 -7.45
N HIS A 79 6.68 -14.30 -7.23
CA HIS A 79 6.30 -15.48 -6.45
C HIS A 79 6.37 -15.26 -4.94
N ASP A 80 7.50 -14.71 -4.45
CA ASP A 80 7.83 -14.63 -3.03
C ASP A 80 7.88 -13.18 -2.48
N ILE A 81 7.88 -12.15 -3.35
CA ILE A 81 7.98 -10.76 -2.89
C ILE A 81 6.60 -10.12 -2.72
N ARG A 82 6.50 -9.30 -1.68
CA ARG A 82 5.30 -8.61 -1.23
C ARG A 82 5.66 -7.16 -0.94
N LEU A 83 4.94 -6.25 -1.57
CA LEU A 83 5.07 -4.81 -1.35
C LEU A 83 4.12 -4.41 -0.25
N ILE A 84 4.58 -3.57 0.68
CA ILE A 84 3.72 -2.90 1.67
C ILE A 84 3.62 -1.44 1.24
N VAL A 85 2.40 -1.02 0.92
CA VAL A 85 2.11 0.26 0.29
C VAL A 85 0.93 0.94 0.99
N ALA A 86 0.99 2.27 1.14
CA ALA A 86 -0.21 3.05 1.44
C ALA A 86 -0.72 3.74 0.16
N VAL A 87 -2.04 3.81 0.03
CA VAL A 87 -2.72 4.54 -1.05
C VAL A 87 -3.72 5.48 -0.40
N ASP A 88 -3.42 6.77 -0.42
CA ASP A 88 -4.19 7.83 0.22
C ASP A 88 -4.69 8.82 -0.84
N ASP A 89 -5.97 9.15 -0.81
CA ASP A 89 -6.51 10.22 -1.65
C ASP A 89 -6.29 11.56 -0.96
N ASP A 90 -5.69 12.50 -1.69
CA ASP A 90 -5.43 13.85 -1.26
C ASP A 90 -6.37 14.81 -2.02
N PRO A 91 -7.56 15.09 -1.44
CA PRO A 91 -8.58 15.90 -2.09
C PRO A 91 -8.18 17.38 -2.19
N VAL A 92 -7.23 17.84 -1.36
CA VAL A 92 -6.76 19.23 -1.39
C VAL A 92 -6.00 19.51 -2.68
N PHE A 93 -5.20 18.54 -3.13
CA PHE A 93 -4.38 18.65 -4.33
C PHE A 93 -4.90 17.85 -5.52
N GLY A 94 -6.03 17.15 -5.38
CA GLY A 94 -6.62 16.34 -6.45
C GLY A 94 -5.70 15.21 -6.92
N GLN A 95 -4.94 14.62 -5.99
CA GLN A 95 -3.95 13.59 -6.27
C GLN A 95 -4.16 12.35 -5.42
N THR A 96 -3.63 11.21 -5.86
CA THR A 96 -3.52 10.00 -5.05
C THR A 96 -2.05 9.84 -4.67
N LEU A 97 -1.79 9.84 -3.38
CA LEU A 97 -0.47 9.58 -2.82
C LEU A 97 -0.28 8.07 -2.69
N VAL A 98 0.81 7.55 -3.25
CA VAL A 98 1.22 6.16 -3.06
C VAL A 98 2.57 6.15 -2.34
N THR A 99 2.58 5.64 -1.11
CA THR A 99 3.81 5.53 -0.31
C THR A 99 4.27 4.09 -0.25
N LEU A 100 5.49 3.83 -0.73
CA LEU A 100 6.15 2.52 -0.71
C LEU A 100 6.97 2.38 0.57
N PHE A 101 6.52 1.50 1.47
CA PHE A 101 7.15 1.31 2.78
C PHE A 101 8.21 0.21 2.76
N ARG A 102 7.88 -0.96 2.23
CA ARG A 102 8.75 -2.15 2.30
C ARG A 102 8.55 -3.06 1.09
N ALA A 103 9.59 -3.79 0.69
CA ALA A 103 9.53 -4.88 -0.27
C ALA A 103 10.12 -6.14 0.37
N VAL A 104 9.26 -7.02 0.87
CA VAL A 104 9.66 -8.12 1.76
C VAL A 104 9.27 -9.47 1.18
N ARG A 105 9.93 -10.52 1.67
CA ARG A 105 9.52 -11.90 1.37
C ARG A 105 8.19 -12.24 2.00
N HIS A 106 7.54 -13.29 1.50
CA HIS A 106 6.18 -13.65 1.91
C HIS A 106 6.08 -13.97 3.41
N ASP A 107 7.09 -14.62 3.97
CA ASP A 107 7.21 -14.97 5.39
C ASP A 107 7.36 -13.75 6.32
N GLN A 108 7.84 -12.62 5.79
CA GLN A 108 8.07 -11.38 6.55
C GLN A 108 6.92 -10.38 6.44
N VAL A 109 5.88 -10.66 5.64
CA VAL A 109 4.78 -9.72 5.37
C VAL A 109 4.07 -9.31 6.64
N GLU A 110 3.65 -10.27 7.46
CA GLU A 110 2.80 -9.97 8.62
C GLU A 110 3.53 -9.05 9.62
N CYS A 111 4.76 -9.42 9.97
CA CYS A 111 5.59 -8.65 10.90
C CYS A 111 5.86 -7.24 10.37
N SER A 112 6.25 -7.14 9.10
CA SER A 112 6.54 -5.85 8.46
C SER A 112 5.28 -4.98 8.35
N TYR A 113 4.14 -5.56 7.96
CA TYR A 113 2.87 -4.87 7.84
C TYR A 113 2.39 -4.33 9.19
N ARG A 114 2.48 -5.15 10.25
CA ARG A 114 2.17 -4.74 11.63
C ARG A 114 3.06 -3.59 12.09
N SER A 115 4.36 -3.66 11.82
CA SER A 115 5.31 -2.62 12.19
C SER A 115 5.00 -1.30 11.50
N ILE A 116 4.68 -1.32 10.19
CA ILE A 116 4.28 -0.12 9.45
C ILE A 116 2.92 0.41 9.95
N ALA A 117 1.96 -0.46 10.22
CA ALA A 117 0.67 -0.06 10.78
C ALA A 117 0.82 0.65 12.13
N HIS A 118 1.71 0.18 13.01
CA HIS A 118 2.00 0.86 14.28
C HIS A 118 2.70 2.21 14.07
N LEU A 119 3.60 2.30 13.09
CA LEU A 119 4.27 3.55 12.74
C LEU A 119 3.27 4.61 12.26
N LEU A 120 2.33 4.23 11.39
CA LEU A 120 1.35 5.14 10.79
C LEU A 120 0.20 5.49 11.74
N TYR A 121 -0.28 4.48 12.47
CA TYR A 121 -1.56 4.56 13.19
C TYR A 121 -1.44 4.32 14.68
N GLY A 122 -0.24 4.26 15.28
CA GLY A 122 -0.06 3.83 16.68
C GLY A 122 -0.97 4.51 17.71
N ASN A 123 -1.29 5.79 17.51
CA ASN A 123 -2.19 6.55 18.40
C ASN A 123 -3.68 6.45 18.01
N GLN A 124 -3.97 5.93 16.83
CA GLN A 124 -5.28 5.85 16.17
C GLN A 124 -5.84 4.43 16.10
N ILE A 125 -5.02 3.40 16.34
CA ILE A 125 -5.49 2.01 16.45
C ILE A 125 -6.38 1.90 17.69
N GLU A 126 -7.56 1.33 17.52
CA GLU A 126 -8.40 0.95 18.64
C GLU A 126 -7.65 -0.08 19.48
N ARG A 127 -7.38 0.28 20.74
CA ARG A 127 -6.93 -0.73 21.69
C ARG A 127 -8.11 -1.67 21.88
N GLN A 128 -7.99 -2.90 21.38
CA GLN A 128 -8.83 -3.96 21.89
C GLN A 128 -8.46 -4.11 23.36
N ASN A 129 -9.18 -3.40 24.22
CA ASN A 129 -9.26 -3.77 25.63
C ASN A 129 -9.83 -5.18 25.60
N GLY A 130 -8.96 -6.18 25.79
CA GLY A 130 -9.38 -7.54 26.06
C GLY A 130 -10.37 -7.47 27.22
N ALA A 131 -11.65 -7.63 26.88
CA ALA A 131 -12.65 -7.93 27.87
C ALA A 131 -12.30 -9.33 28.41
N ARG A 132 -11.91 -9.32 29.70
CA ARG A 132 -11.90 -10.41 30.68
C ARG A 132 -12.12 -11.83 30.18
#